data_AF-M7TA30-F1
#
_entry.id   AF-M7TA30-F1
#
_cell.length_a   1.000
_cell.length_b   1.000
_cell.length_c   1.000
_cell.angle_alpha   90.00
_cell.angle_beta   90.00
_cell.angle_gamma   90.00
#
_symmetry.space_group_name_H-M   'P 1'
#
loop_
_entity.id
_entity.type
_entity.pdbx_description
1 polymer ?
#
loop_
_entity_poly.entity_id
_entity_poly.type
_entity_poly.pdbx_seq_one_letter_code
_entity_poly.pdbx_strand_id
1 'polypeptide(L)' 'MTVSILLLAYRKPGTTPEQFQAYYEEKHVGLIKELAGEDYPLSHTRRYIQRVEGAGTTERNAKYPATGK' A
#
# COMPACT_ATOMS: atom_id res chain seq x y z
N MET A 1 -23.64 9.85 4.21
CA MET A 1 -23.35 8.96 3.07
C MET A 1 -22.07 8.21 3.38
N THR A 2 -21.97 6.93 3.05
CA THR A 2 -20.75 6.13 3.33
C THR A 2 -19.96 5.98 2.05
N VAL A 3 -18.70 6.42 2.05
CA VAL A 3 -17.77 6.27 0.91
C VAL A 3 -16.79 5.14 1.24
N SER A 4 -16.51 4.28 0.26
CA SER A 4 -15.51 3.21 0.37
C SER A 4 -14.41 3.43 -0.67
N ILE A 5 -13.15 3.37 -0.22
CA ILE A 5 -11.98 3.63 -1.06
C ILE A 5 -11.07 2.41 -1.01
N LEU A 6 -10.64 1.96 -2.19
CA LEU A 6 -9.55 0.99 -2.34
C LEU A 6 -8.34 1.69 -2.95
N LEU A 7 -7.22 1.71 -2.23
CA LEU A 7 -5.97 2.31 -2.69
C LEU A 7 -4.91 1.25 -2.95
N LEU A 8 -4.36 1.24 -4.16
CA LEU A 8 -3.17 0.46 -4.50
C LEU A 8 -1.98 1.43 -4.60
N ALA A 9 -1.07 1.35 -3.62
CA ALA A 9 0.11 2.20 -3.55
C ALA A 9 1.39 1.38 -3.78
N TYR A 10 2.36 1.98 -4.43
CA TYR A 10 3.66 1.37 -4.70
C TYR A 10 4.77 2.16 -4.01
N ARG A 11 5.78 1.44 -3.52
CA ARG A 11 6.98 2.05 -2.97
C ARG A 11 7.79 2.74 -4.07
N LYS A 12 8.44 3.84 -3.72
CA LYS A 12 9.41 4.51 -4.59
C LYS A 12 10.58 3.56 -4.89
N PRO A 13 11.12 3.52 -6.13
CA PRO A 13 12.33 2.76 -6.41
C PRO A 13 13.48 3.19 -5.50
N GLY A 14 14.22 2.23 -4.96
CA GLY A 14 15.33 2.48 -4.03
C GLY A 14 14.93 2.60 -2.55
N THR A 15 13.66 2.48 -2.18
CA THR A 15 13.25 2.40 -0.75
C THR A 15 12.95 0.96 -0.35
N THR A 16 13.31 0.57 0.87
CA THR A 16 12.96 -0.77 1.39
C THR A 16 11.45 -0.83 1.71
N PRO A 17 10.86 -2.04 1.80
CA PRO A 17 9.48 -2.20 2.26
C PRO A 17 9.23 -1.57 3.64
N GLU A 18 10.18 -1.70 4.55
CA GLU A 18 10.11 -1.18 5.93
C GLU A 18 10.14 0.35 5.93
N GLN A 19 11.03 0.95 5.14
CA GLN A 19 11.08 2.41 4.97
C GLN A 19 9.80 2.96 4.36
N PHE A 20 9.23 2.26 3.37
CA PHE A 20 7.97 2.66 2.77
C PHE A 20 6.82 2.59 3.79
N GLN A 21 6.73 1.50 4.56
CA GLN A 21 5.70 1.32 5.58
C GLN A 21 5.80 2.39 6.67
N ALA A 22 7.00 2.64 7.21
CA ALA A 22 7.22 3.67 8.22
C ALA A 22 6.80 5.05 7.70
N TYR A 23 7.30 5.44 6.52
CA TYR A 23 6.96 6.72 5.92
C TYR A 23 5.45 6.86 5.64
N TYR A 24 4.80 5.79 5.20
CA TYR A 24 3.37 5.81 4.92
C TYR A 24 2.54 6.04 6.20
N GLU A 25 2.83 5.30 7.27
CA GLU A 25 2.11 5.45 8.55
C GLU A 25 2.41 6.79 9.23
N GLU A 26 3.66 7.26 9.19
CA GLU A 26 4.07 8.48 9.90
C GLU A 26 3.72 9.76 9.16
N LYS A 27 3.82 9.77 7.81
CA LYS A 27 3.63 10.99 7.00
C LYS A 27 2.29 10.98 6.28
N HIS A 28 1.99 9.94 5.50
CA HIS A 28 0.79 9.95 4.67
C HIS A 28 -0.49 9.81 5.49
N VAL A 29 -0.54 8.89 6.46
CA VAL A 29 -1.76 8.71 7.28
C VAL A 29 -2.05 9.96 8.11
N GLY A 30 -1.01 10.58 8.69
CA GLY A 30 -1.16 11.84 9.42
C GLY A 30 -1.73 12.94 8.53
N LEU A 31 -1.14 13.14 7.34
CA LEU A 31 -1.61 14.12 6.37
C LEU A 31 -3.06 13.85 5.91
N ILE A 32 -3.40 12.59 5.59
CA ILE A 32 -4.76 12.23 5.16
C ILE A 32 -5.77 12.52 6.26
N LYS A 33 -5.41 12.26 7.53
CA LYS A 33 -6.28 12.55 8.66
C LYS A 33 -6.49 14.06 8.85
N GLU A 34 -5.43 14.86 8.70
CA GLU A 34 -5.51 16.32 8.77
C GLU A 34 -6.39 16.89 7.64
N LEU A 35 -6.21 16.39 6.41
CA LEU A 35 -6.96 16.85 5.25
C LEU A 35 -8.43 16.41 5.24
N ALA A 36 -8.71 15.16 5.65
CA ALA A 36 -10.07 14.64 5.67
C ALA A 36 -10.89 15.16 6.85
N GLY A 37 -10.24 15.55 7.96
CA GLY A 37 -10.93 16.07 9.14
C GLY A 37 -12.02 15.12 9.64
N GLU A 38 -13.25 15.64 9.76
CA GLU A 38 -14.42 14.88 10.22
C GLU A 38 -14.87 13.78 9.23
N ASP A 39 -14.46 13.88 7.96
CA ASP A 39 -14.77 12.89 6.92
C ASP A 39 -13.77 11.72 6.88
N TYR A 40 -12.82 11.67 7.81
CA TYR A 40 -11.86 10.56 7.88
C TYR A 40 -12.59 9.21 8.07
N PRO A 41 -12.18 8.12 7.37
CA PRO A 41 -12.94 6.88 7.36
C PRO A 41 -13.14 6.28 8.76
N LEU A 42 -14.39 5.89 9.06
CA LEU A 42 -14.76 5.19 10.30
C LEU A 42 -14.01 3.86 10.46
N SER A 43 -13.72 3.18 9.35
CA SER A 43 -12.96 1.94 9.33
C SER A 43 -12.00 1.94 8.14
N HIS A 44 -10.75 1.57 8.39
CA HIS A 44 -9.74 1.40 7.36
C HIS A 44 -8.88 0.17 7.65
N THR A 45 -8.55 -0.58 6.60
CA THR A 45 -7.58 -1.67 6.67
C THR A 45 -6.42 -1.37 5.74
N ARG A 46 -5.20 -1.46 6.25
CA ARG A 46 -3.97 -1.33 5.46
C ARG A 46 -3.26 -2.68 5.43
N ARG A 47 -2.84 -3.11 4.25
CA ARG A 47 -2.13 -4.38 4.06
C ARG A 47 -0.83 -4.11 3.33
N TYR A 48 0.29 -4.39 4.00
CA TYR A 48 1.62 -4.30 3.42
C TYR A 48 2.01 -5.65 2.86
N ILE A 49 2.24 -5.70 1.55
CA ILE A 49 2.60 -6.95 0.86
C ILE A 49 4.12 -7.13 0.96
N GLN A 50 4.56 -7.96 1.90
CA GLN A 50 5.92 -8.45 1.93
C GLN A 50 6.10 -9.48 0.82
N ARG A 51 6.96 -9.17 -0.14
CA ARG A 51 7.39 -10.14 -1.16
C ARG A 51 8.64 -10.82 -0.62
N VAL A 52 8.49 -12.05 -0.10
CA VAL A 52 9.65 -12.91 0.13
C VAL A 52 10.13 -13.45 -1.21
N GLU A 53 11.45 -13.57 -1.39
CA GLU A 53 11.99 -14.27 -2.56
C GLU A 53 11.40 -15.68 -2.62
N GLY A 54 10.80 -16.04 -3.76
CA GLY A 54 10.09 -17.31 -3.95
C GLY A 54 8.57 -17.28 -3.73
N ALA A 55 7.98 -16.30 -3.02
CA ALA A 55 6.52 -16.24 -2.87
C ALA A 55 5.76 -15.76 -4.13
N GLY A 56 6.51 -15.43 -5.19
CA GLY A 56 6.00 -15.03 -6.49
C GLY A 56 5.80 -16.17 -7.49
N THR A 57 6.14 -17.43 -7.18
CA THR A 57 5.99 -18.53 -8.14
C THR A 57 4.63 -19.20 -7.99
N THR A 58 3.57 -18.49 -8.33
CA THR A 58 2.27 -19.12 -8.61
C THR A 58 2.11 -19.24 -10.12
N GLU A 59 1.40 -20.26 -10.62
CA GLU A 59 1.14 -20.43 -12.07
C GLU A 59 0.54 -19.16 -12.70
N ARG A 60 -0.25 -18.40 -11.92
CA ARG A 60 -0.81 -17.11 -12.33
C ARG A 60 0.26 -16.07 -12.67
N ASN A 61 1.33 -16.01 -11.89
CA ASN A 61 2.38 -15.01 -12.07
C ASN A 61 3.26 -15.32 -13.30
N ALA A 62 3.33 -16.59 -13.73
CA ALA A 62 3.94 -16.96 -15.00
C ALA A 62 3.14 -16.43 -16.21
N LYS A 63 1.81 -16.40 -16.10
CA LYS A 63 0.92 -15.91 -17.18
C LYS A 63 0.79 -14.38 -17.21
N TYR A 64 1.02 -13.72 -16.07
CA TYR A 64 0.97 -12.27 -15.92
C TYR A 64 2.21 -11.77 -15.16
N PRO A 65 3.39 -11.73 -15.83
CA PRO A 65 4.61 -11.28 -15.19
C PRO A 65 4.46 -9.82 -14.77
N ALA A 66 4.70 -9.53 -13.49
CA ALA A 66 4.75 -8.17 -13.01
C ALA A 66 5.96 -7.48 -13.65
N THR A 67 5.72 -6.59 -14.61
CA THR A 67 6.76 -5.86 -15.34
C THR A 67 7.36 -4.80 -14.43
N GLY A 68 8.31 -5.20 -13.58
CA GLY A 68 9.23 -4.28 -12.94
C GLY A 68 10.37 -3.98 -13.91
N LYS A 69 10.53 -2.72 -14.30
CA LYS A 69 11.76 -2.24 -14.94
C LYS A 69 12.95 -2.37 -13.98
#